data_AF-I8U0D5-F1
#
_entry.id   AF-I8U0D5-F1
#
_cell.length_a   1.000
_cell.length_b   1.000
_cell.length_c   1.000
_cell.angle_alpha   90.00
_cell.angle_beta   90.00
_cell.angle_gamma   90.00
#
_symmetry.space_group_name_H-M   'P 1'
#
loop_
_entity.id
_entity.type
_entity.pdbx_description
1 polymer ?
#
loop_
_entity_poly.entity_id
_entity_poly.type
_entity_poly.pdbx_seq_one_letter_code
_entity_poly.pdbx_strand_id
1 'polypeptide(L)'
;MNDKDMLNDYLAMIKGSLATYANVIAETSDSQLRSTFQQMRNQDEQRQYQIAQTATQKGYYKPAAPAPQNEIQQVKAELTNPTM
;
A
#
# COMPACT_ATOMS: atom_id res chain seq x y z
N MET A 1 -22.84 -10.24 -7.98
CA MET A 1 -21.52 -9.82 -7.47
C MET A 1 -20.66 -11.06 -7.45
N ASN A 2 -19.57 -11.09 -8.21
CA ASN A 2 -18.69 -12.25 -8.26
C ASN A 2 -17.51 -12.10 -7.29
N ASP A 3 -16.81 -13.19 -6.98
CA ASP A 3 -15.61 -13.19 -6.12
C ASP A 3 -14.60 -12.09 -6.45
N LYS A 4 -14.40 -11.83 -7.75
CA LYS A 4 -13.50 -10.78 -8.24
C LYS A 4 -14.00 -9.38 -7.84
N ASP A 5 -15.29 -9.12 -7.97
CA ASP A 5 -15.88 -7.82 -7.62
C ASP A 5 -15.79 -7.61 -6.11
N MET A 6 -16.12 -8.62 -5.31
CA MET A 6 -15.99 -8.56 -3.84
C MET A 6 -14.55 -8.27 -3.39
N LEU A 7 -13.57 -8.93 -4.01
CA LEU A 7 -12.15 -8.73 -3.70
C LEU A 7 -11.69 -7.31 -4.07
N ASN A 8 -12.11 -6.81 -5.24
CA ASN A 8 -11.74 -5.48 -5.68
C ASN A 8 -12.40 -4.38 -4.83
N ASP A 9 -13.67 -4.55 -4.48
CA ASP A 9 -14.38 -3.62 -3.60
C ASP A 9 -13.73 -3.57 -2.22
N TYR A 10 -13.39 -4.73 -1.65
CA TYR A 10 -12.71 -4.78 -0.36
C TYR A 10 -11.31 -4.13 -0.40
N LEU A 11 -10.54 -4.38 -1.47
CA LEU A 11 -9.25 -3.71 -1.69
C LEU A 11 -9.40 -2.19 -1.83
N ALA A 12 -10.45 -1.70 -2.50
CA ALA A 12 -10.74 -0.28 -2.64
C ALA A 12 -11.13 0.35 -1.29
N MET A 13 -11.96 -0.34 -0.49
CA MET A 13 -12.32 0.10 0.86
C MET A 13 -11.09 0.26 1.75
N ILE A 14 -10.20 -0.75 1.80
CA ILE A 14 -9.00 -0.67 2.63
C ILE A 14 -8.09 0.50 2.18
N LYS A 15 -7.94 0.75 0.87
CA LYS A 15 -7.18 1.91 0.38
C LYS A 15 -7.77 3.24 0.85
N GLY A 16 -9.10 3.38 0.81
CA GLY A 16 -9.79 4.57 1.33
C GLY A 16 -9.55 4.77 2.83
N SER A 17 -9.65 3.68 3.61
CA SER A 17 -9.36 3.69 5.04
C SER A 17 -7.91 4.12 5.32
N LEU A 18 -6.93 3.56 4.61
CA LEU A 18 -5.51 3.91 4.78
C LEU A 18 -5.24 5.40 4.52
N ALA A 19 -5.83 5.98 3.47
CA ALA A 19 -5.73 7.41 3.19
C ALA A 19 -6.35 8.26 4.31
N THR A 20 -7.50 7.83 4.84
CA THR A 20 -8.18 8.49 5.95
C THR A 20 -7.33 8.47 7.22
N TYR A 21 -6.77 7.32 7.57
CA TYR A 21 -5.91 7.18 8.75
C TYR A 21 -4.68 8.07 8.65
N ALA A 22 -4.05 8.16 7.46
CA ALA A 22 -2.90 9.02 7.25
C ALA A 22 -3.21 10.50 7.54
N ASN A 23 -4.35 11.00 7.05
CA ASN A 23 -4.78 12.37 7.32
C ASN A 23 -5.01 12.61 8.82
N VAL A 24 -5.74 11.72 9.49
CA VAL A 24 -6.02 11.84 10.94
C VAL A 24 -4.73 11.80 11.75
N ILE A 25 -3.79 10.89 11.43
CA ILE A 25 -2.49 10.79 12.11
C ILE A 25 -1.67 12.07 11.94
N ALA A 26 -1.72 12.70 10.76
CA ALA A 26 -0.96 13.93 10.49
C ALA A 26 -1.53 15.14 11.25
N GLU A 27 -2.86 15.24 11.33
CA GLU A 27 -3.56 16.44 11.82
C GLU A 27 -3.92 16.40 13.31
N THR A 28 -4.00 15.21 13.93
CA THR A 28 -4.41 15.10 15.34
C THR A 28 -3.32 15.54 16.31
N SER A 29 -3.70 16.34 17.32
CA SER A 29 -2.86 16.68 18.47
C SER A 29 -2.99 15.70 19.64
N ASP A 30 -4.01 14.83 19.63
CA ASP A 30 -4.22 13.82 20.67
C ASP A 30 -3.31 12.61 20.42
N SER A 31 -2.41 12.34 21.37
CA SER A 31 -1.41 11.27 21.27
C SER A 31 -2.00 9.87 21.36
N GLN A 32 -3.08 9.69 22.12
CA GLN A 32 -3.79 8.42 22.23
C GLN A 32 -4.52 8.13 20.92
N LEU A 33 -5.24 9.13 20.39
CA LEU A 33 -5.94 9.01 19.12
C LEU A 33 -4.95 8.70 17.98
N ARG A 34 -3.82 9.43 17.93
CA ARG A 34 -2.74 9.18 16.98
C ARG A 34 -2.28 7.73 17.01
N SER A 35 -2.02 7.21 18.22
CA SER A 35 -1.52 5.84 18.42
C SER A 35 -2.56 4.80 17.97
N THR A 36 -3.85 5.02 18.26
CA THR A 36 -4.93 4.14 17.81
C THR A 36 -5.01 4.07 16.28
N PHE A 37 -4.99 5.21 15.59
CA PHE A 37 -5.03 5.23 14.13
C PHE A 37 -3.77 4.63 13.49
N GLN A 38 -2.60 4.79 14.11
CA GLN A 38 -1.38 4.11 13.66
C GLN A 38 -1.51 2.58 13.75
N GLN A 39 -2.07 2.06 14.85
CA GLN A 39 -2.32 0.63 14.99
C GLN A 39 -3.31 0.11 13.94
N MET A 40 -4.43 0.82 13.73
CA MET A 40 -5.42 0.47 12.71
C MET A 40 -4.79 0.45 11.31
N ARG A 41 -4.02 1.50 10.96
CA ARG A 41 -3.30 1.58 9.68
C ARG A 41 -2.38 0.39 9.48
N ASN A 42 -1.58 0.02 10.48
CA ASN A 42 -0.65 -1.09 10.37
C ASN A 42 -1.39 -2.43 10.18
N GLN A 43 -2.51 -2.64 10.86
CA GLN A 43 -3.32 -3.86 10.69
C GLN A 43 -3.98 -3.91 9.30
N ASP A 44 -4.54 -2.80 8.83
CA ASP A 44 -5.19 -2.74 7.52
C ASP A 44 -4.19 -2.85 6.37
N GLU A 45 -2.96 -2.36 6.53
CA GLU A 45 -1.87 -2.57 5.56
C GLU A 45 -1.50 -4.06 5.46
N GLN A 46 -1.38 -4.75 6.59
CA GLN A 46 -1.17 -6.20 6.60
C GLN A 46 -2.32 -6.97 5.91
N ARG A 47 -3.58 -6.59 6.19
CA ARG A 47 -4.77 -7.17 5.53
C ARG A 47 -4.74 -6.89 4.03
N GLN A 48 -4.45 -5.65 3.61
CA GLN A 48 -4.36 -5.27 2.21
C GLN A 48 -3.37 -6.14 1.46
N TYR A 49 -2.19 -6.36 2.04
CA TYR A 49 -1.14 -7.18 1.44
C TYR A 49 -1.59 -8.64 1.24
N GLN A 50 -2.20 -9.25 2.26
CA GLN A 50 -2.71 -10.63 2.19
C GLN A 50 -3.78 -10.77 1.10
N ILE A 51 -4.74 -9.84 1.07
CA ILE A 51 -5.83 -9.85 0.10
C ILE A 51 -5.32 -9.64 -1.33
N ALA A 52 -4.35 -8.75 -1.53
CA ALA A 52 -3.71 -8.54 -2.83
C ALA A 52 -2.97 -9.80 -3.32
N GLN A 53 -2.32 -10.53 -2.41
CA GLN A 53 -1.70 -11.82 -2.72
C GLN A 53 -2.74 -12.85 -3.17
N THR A 54 -3.85 -12.98 -2.44
CA THR A 54 -4.96 -13.88 -2.81
C THR A 54 -5.56 -13.49 -4.16
N ALA A 55 -5.79 -12.20 -4.40
CA ALA A 55 -6.30 -11.70 -5.68
C ALA A 55 -5.36 -12.03 -6.84
N THR A 56 -4.04 -11.96 -6.60
CA THR A 56 -3.02 -12.32 -7.58
C THR A 56 -3.04 -13.82 -7.89
N GLN A 57 -3.09 -14.67 -6.84
CA GLN A 57 -3.15 -16.12 -6.99
C GLN A 57 -4.42 -16.58 -7.72
N LYS A 58 -5.56 -15.92 -7.50
CA LYS A 58 -6.82 -16.17 -8.22
C LYS A 58 -6.84 -15.60 -9.64
N GLY A 59 -5.80 -14.88 -10.08
CA GLY A 59 -5.74 -14.22 -11.39
C GLY A 59 -6.66 -13.00 -11.53
N TYR A 60 -7.18 -12.47 -10.42
CA TYR A 60 -8.06 -11.29 -10.40
C TYR A 60 -7.29 -9.98 -10.44
N TYR A 61 -6.04 -10.01 -9.98
CA TYR A 61 -5.10 -8.90 -10.01
C TYR A 61 -3.83 -9.31 -10.74
N LYS A 62 -3.35 -8.44 -11.65
CA LYS A 62 -2.05 -8.60 -12.31
C LYS A 62 -1.14 -7.47 -11.83
N PRO A 63 -0.11 -7.76 -11.01
CA PRO A 63 0.83 -6.73 -10.60
C PRO A 63 1.58 -6.17 -11.81
N ALA A 64 2.08 -4.94 -11.68
CA ALA A 64 2.99 -4.37 -12.67
C ALA A 64 4.20 -5.32 -12.85
N ALA A 65 4.69 -5.41 -14.09
CA ALA A 65 5.93 -6.13 -14.35
C ALA A 65 7.07 -5.49 -13.54
N PRO A 66 8.02 -6.29 -13.02
CA PRO A 66 9.21 -5.73 -12.39
C PRO A 66 9.95 -4.84 -13.39
N ALA A 67 10.53 -3.75 -12.88
CA ALA A 67 11.36 -2.88 -13.70
C ALA A 67 12.57 -3.66 -14.25
N PRO A 68 13.02 -3.37 -15.48
CA PRO A 68 14.24 -3.92 -16.04
C PRO A 68 15.46 -3.67 -15.15
N GLN A 69 16.37 -4.65 -15.02
CA GLN A 69 17.52 -4.55 -14.13
C GLN A 69 18.46 -3.39 -14.49
N ASN A 70 18.58 -3.06 -15.76
CA ASN A 70 19.35 -1.91 -16.25
C ASN A 70 18.77 -0.57 -15.77
N GLU A 71 17.45 -0.40 -15.77
CA GLU A 71 16.81 0.81 -15.27
C GLU A 71 17.03 0.96 -13.75
N ILE A 72 16.93 -0.14 -13.00
CA ILE A 72 17.22 -0.16 -11.55
C ILE A 72 18.68 0.26 -11.30
N GLN A 73 19.63 -0.28 -12.05
CA GLN A 73 21.05 0.05 -11.92
C GLN A 73 21.34 1.52 -12.27
N GLN A 74 20.72 2.04 -13.33
CA GLN A 74 20.86 3.42 -13.76
C GLN A 74 20.37 4.39 -12.67
N VAL A 75 19.13 4.22 -12.19
CA VAL A 75 18.56 5.08 -11.14
C VAL A 75 19.39 5.00 -9.86
N LYS A 76 19.87 3.81 -9.50
CA LYS A 76 20.75 3.64 -8.33
C LYS A 76 22.04 4.45 -8.50
N ALA A 77 22.69 4.38 -9.67
CA ALA A 77 23.92 5.13 -9.95
C ALA A 77 23.69 6.65 -9.87
N GLU A 78 22.60 7.15 -10.43
CA GLU A 78 22.21 8.58 -10.38
C GLU A 78 22.02 9.07 -8.93
N LEU A 79 21.43 8.25 -8.05
CA LEU A 79 21.23 8.60 -6.64
C LEU A 79 22.48 8.46 -5.77
N THR A 80 23.40 7.55 -6.12
CA THR A 80 24.62 7.29 -5.34
C THR A 80 25.82 8.14 -5.74
N ASN A 81 25.75 8.88 -6.86
CA ASN A 81 26.82 9.79 -7.26
C ASN A 81 26.68 11.14 -6.53
N PRO A 82 27.61 11.50 -5.62
CA PRO A 82 27.51 12.70 -4.78
C PRO A 82 27.98 13.97 -5.50
N THR A 83 27.53 14.23 -6.74
CA THR A 83 27.86 15.49 -7.44
C THR A 83 26.63 16.38 -7.56
N MET A 84 26.35 17.09 -6.45
CA MET A 84 25.90 18.48 -6.43
C MET A 84 26.88 19.28 -5.57
#